data_AF-F0T7K7-F1
#
_entry.id   AF-F0T7K7-F1
#
_cell.length_a   1.000
_cell.length_b   1.000
_cell.length_c   1.000
_cell.angle_alpha   90.00
_cell.angle_beta   90.00
_cell.angle_gamma   90.00
#
_symmetry.space_group_name_H-M   'P 1'
#
loop_
_entity.id
_entity.type
_entity.pdbx_description
1 polymer ?
#
loop_
_entity_poly.entity_id
_entity_poly.type
_entity_poly.pdbx_seq_one_letter_code
_entity_poly.pdbx_strand_id
1 'polypeptide(L)'
;MDDHGQMSAEFILLVGIGIVSTLLFAHASFEAVELNTVMSAARNGVTEGIALDSLAVYPSEKFKKYSESYPRLKTCSKTVYIDTKWLNMGYDSTYQKTKILIKIRASTQDQMTKIERDCLGDRINYYVRKNICETFKTDNMTNIYYNPAFSDHYIITTSNVEWV
;
A
#
# COMPACT_ATOMS: atom_id res chain seq x y z
N MET A 1 -28.56 1.37 56.95
CA MET A 1 -28.18 0.54 55.80
C MET A 1 -27.30 1.43 54.95
N ASP A 2 -26.00 1.12 54.95
CA ASP A 2 -24.93 1.99 54.48
C ASP A 2 -24.82 1.98 52.95
N ASP A 3 -25.21 3.08 52.32
CA ASP A 3 -25.05 3.36 50.88
C ASP A 3 -23.59 3.70 50.47
N HIS A 4 -22.67 3.74 51.43
CA HIS A 4 -21.31 4.22 51.21
C HIS A 4 -20.42 3.23 50.44
N GLY A 5 -20.75 1.93 50.44
CA GLY A 5 -20.01 0.91 49.68
C GLY A 5 -20.40 0.83 48.21
N GLN A 6 -21.68 1.04 47.91
CA GLN A 6 -22.26 0.88 46.57
C GLN A 6 -21.73 1.95 45.61
N MET A 7 -21.67 3.22 46.03
CA MET A 7 -21.07 4.28 45.21
C MET A 7 -19.60 4.04 44.87
N SER A 8 -18.82 3.43 45.77
CA SER A 8 -17.41 3.13 45.50
C SER A 8 -17.25 1.99 44.49
N ALA A 9 -18.11 0.98 44.57
CA ALA A 9 -18.10 -0.17 43.65
C ALA A 9 -18.56 0.24 42.23
N GLU A 10 -19.59 1.07 42.12
CA GLU A 10 -20.06 1.62 40.85
C GLU A 10 -18.99 2.49 40.19
N PHE A 11 -18.29 3.33 40.97
CA PHE A 11 -17.17 4.14 40.46
C PHE A 11 -16.03 3.26 39.92
N ILE A 12 -15.61 2.23 40.66
CA ILE A 12 -14.56 1.30 40.22
C ILE A 12 -14.98 0.59 38.92
N LEU A 13 -16.25 0.17 38.83
CA LEU A 13 -16.79 -0.49 37.65
C LEU A 13 -16.82 0.45 36.42
N LEU A 14 -17.24 1.71 36.61
CA LEU A 14 -17.23 2.72 35.55
C LEU A 14 -15.81 3.04 35.06
N VAL A 15 -14.86 3.20 35.98
CA VAL A 15 -13.44 3.41 35.63
C VAL A 15 -12.88 2.20 34.89
N GLY A 16 -13.18 0.98 35.35
CA GLY A 16 -12.77 -0.25 34.68
C GLY A 16 -13.28 -0.34 33.24
N ILE A 17 -14.58 -0.08 33.02
CA ILE A 17 -15.18 -0.05 31.68
C ILE A 17 -14.54 1.06 30.82
N GLY A 18 -14.29 2.23 31.42
CA GLY A 18 -13.65 3.35 30.74
C GLY A 18 -12.25 3.01 30.22
N ILE A 19 -11.44 2.34 31.05
CA ILE A 19 -10.09 1.89 30.66
C ILE A 19 -10.17 0.87 29.54
N VAL A 20 -11.01 -0.17 29.68
CA VAL A 20 -11.14 -1.22 28.65
C VAL A 20 -11.60 -0.62 27.32
N SER A 21 -12.59 0.27 27.35
CA SER A 21 -13.10 0.95 26.16
C SER A 21 -11.99 1.77 25.48
N THR A 22 -11.22 2.53 26.26
CA THR A 22 -10.12 3.35 25.74
C THR A 22 -9.05 2.50 25.07
N LEU A 23 -8.69 1.35 25.64
CA LEU A 23 -7.72 0.43 25.07
C LEU A 23 -8.20 -0.16 23.73
N LEU A 24 -9.47 -0.55 23.63
CA LEU A 24 -10.05 -1.05 22.39
C LEU A 24 -10.05 0.02 21.29
N PHE A 25 -10.45 1.26 21.63
CA PHE A 25 -10.41 2.38 20.70
C PHE A 25 -9.00 2.72 20.24
N ALA A 26 -8.02 2.70 21.15
CA ALA A 26 -6.62 2.93 20.81
C ALA A 26 -6.12 1.89 19.80
N HIS A 27 -6.38 0.60 20.05
CA HIS A 27 -5.98 -0.47 19.16
C HIS A 27 -6.56 -0.33 17.74
N ALA A 28 -7.88 -0.13 17.63
CA ALA A 28 -8.53 0.09 16.34
C ALA A 28 -8.00 1.34 15.61
N SER A 29 -7.61 2.38 16.36
CA SER A 29 -7.03 3.59 15.79
C SER A 29 -5.64 3.34 15.20
N PHE A 30 -4.81 2.52 15.85
CA PHE A 30 -3.48 2.18 15.33
C PHE A 30 -3.56 1.42 14.00
N GLU A 31 -4.46 0.44 13.88
CA GLU A 31 -4.67 -0.28 12.62
C GLU A 31 -5.14 0.66 11.49
N ALA A 32 -6.08 1.56 11.79
CA ALA A 32 -6.56 2.55 10.83
C ALA A 32 -5.45 3.52 10.38
N VAL A 33 -4.58 3.95 11.31
CA VAL A 33 -3.43 4.81 11.00
C VAL A 33 -2.41 4.08 10.12
N GLU A 34 -2.10 2.83 10.42
CA GLU A 34 -1.19 2.02 9.60
C GLU A 34 -1.72 1.87 8.18
N LEU A 35 -2.98 1.47 8.02
CA LEU A 35 -3.59 1.30 6.71
C LEU A 35 -3.61 2.62 5.91
N ASN A 36 -3.90 3.75 6.57
CA ASN A 36 -3.84 5.06 5.92
C ASN A 36 -2.42 5.42 5.49
N THR A 37 -1.42 5.03 6.27
CA THR A 37 0.00 5.24 5.96
C THR A 37 0.42 4.39 4.77
N VAL A 38 0.02 3.12 4.71
CA VAL A 38 0.21 2.24 3.55
C VAL A 38 -0.42 2.86 2.30
N MET A 39 -1.67 3.33 2.39
CA MET A 39 -2.35 3.94 1.24
C MET A 39 -1.73 5.26 0.80
N SER A 40 -1.21 6.05 1.73
CA SER A 40 -0.46 7.28 1.44
C SER A 40 0.86 6.97 0.73
N ALA A 41 1.63 6.01 1.26
CA ALA A 41 2.87 5.54 0.64
C ALA A 41 2.62 4.95 -0.76
N ALA A 42 1.54 4.19 -0.93
CA ALA A 42 1.13 3.66 -2.22
C ALA A 42 0.86 4.78 -3.24
N ARG A 43 0.08 5.80 -2.87
CA ARG A 43 -0.21 6.94 -3.75
C ARG A 43 1.06 7.70 -4.13
N ASN A 44 1.98 7.90 -3.19
CA ASN A 44 3.29 8.49 -3.47
C ASN A 44 4.13 7.61 -4.42
N GLY A 45 4.06 6.28 -4.28
CA GLY A 45 4.70 5.36 -5.21
C GLY A 45 4.07 5.38 -6.60
N VAL A 46 2.74 5.59 -6.71
CA VAL A 46 2.10 5.80 -8.01
C VAL A 46 2.61 7.08 -8.67
N THR A 47 2.63 8.20 -7.95
CA THR A 47 3.08 9.48 -8.50
C THR A 47 4.55 9.45 -8.88
N GLU A 48 5.41 8.81 -8.08
CA GLU A 48 6.83 8.61 -8.41
C GLU A 48 6.99 7.70 -9.64
N GLY A 49 6.26 6.60 -9.70
CA GLY A 49 6.30 5.66 -10.83
C GLY A 49 5.91 6.32 -12.15
N ILE A 50 4.87 7.15 -12.13
CA ILE A 50 4.42 7.97 -13.28
C ILE A 50 5.44 9.05 -13.61
N ALA A 51 5.93 9.81 -12.62
CA ALA A 51 6.87 10.91 -12.83
C ALA A 51 8.18 10.44 -13.48
N LEU A 52 8.74 9.34 -12.99
CA LEU A 52 9.96 8.78 -13.56
C LEU A 52 9.73 8.23 -14.98
N ASP A 53 8.49 7.86 -15.32
CA ASP A 53 8.11 7.47 -16.68
C ASP A 53 8.01 8.66 -17.61
N SER A 54 7.42 9.76 -17.14
CA SER A 54 7.46 11.04 -17.87
C SER A 54 8.89 11.54 -18.09
N LEU A 55 9.86 11.14 -17.26
CA LEU A 55 11.28 11.45 -17.43
C LEU A 55 12.06 10.40 -18.25
N ALA A 56 11.41 9.30 -18.67
CA ALA A 56 12.04 8.17 -19.35
C ALA A 56 13.26 7.56 -18.59
N VAL A 57 13.30 7.71 -17.26
CA VAL A 57 14.38 7.18 -16.42
C VAL A 57 14.03 5.76 -15.99
N TYR A 58 14.74 4.75 -16.49
CA TYR A 58 14.53 3.35 -16.11
C TYR A 58 15.66 2.86 -15.21
N PRO A 59 15.36 2.28 -14.02
CA PRO A 59 16.38 1.60 -13.21
C PRO A 59 17.03 0.49 -14.04
N SER A 60 18.32 0.66 -14.34
CA SER A 60 19.07 -0.13 -15.32
C SER A 60 19.21 -1.61 -14.94
N GLU A 61 19.01 -1.97 -13.68
CA GLU A 61 19.15 -3.36 -13.22
C GLU A 61 17.85 -4.16 -13.29
N LYS A 62 16.68 -3.53 -13.04
CA LYS A 62 15.39 -4.24 -12.89
C LYS A 62 14.52 -4.24 -14.16
N PHE A 63 14.70 -3.25 -15.02
CA PHE A 63 13.89 -3.09 -16.24
C PHE A 63 14.72 -3.21 -17.54
N LYS A 64 15.98 -3.66 -17.45
CA LYS A 64 16.90 -3.73 -18.60
C LYS A 64 16.28 -4.43 -19.81
N LYS A 65 15.71 -5.62 -19.59
CA LYS A 65 15.07 -6.44 -20.63
C LYS A 65 13.88 -5.72 -21.29
N TYR A 66 13.08 -5.00 -20.52
CA TYR A 66 11.96 -4.22 -21.04
C TYR A 66 12.44 -2.99 -21.83
N SER A 67 13.45 -2.28 -21.32
CA SER A 67 14.03 -1.11 -21.99
C SER A 67 14.74 -1.46 -23.30
N GLU A 68 15.30 -2.66 -23.42
CA GLU A 68 15.95 -3.16 -24.64
C GLU A 68 14.92 -3.65 -25.66
N SER A 69 13.82 -4.26 -25.20
CA SER A 69 12.81 -4.88 -26.06
C SER A 69 11.72 -3.91 -26.54
N TYR A 70 11.47 -2.82 -25.82
CA TYR A 70 10.39 -1.86 -26.12
C TYR A 70 10.92 -0.42 -26.15
N PRO A 71 11.38 0.06 -27.32
CA PRO A 71 11.96 1.40 -27.47
C PRO A 71 11.01 2.53 -27.06
N ARG A 72 9.70 2.33 -27.20
CA ARG A 72 8.66 3.32 -26.84
C ARG A 72 8.62 3.63 -25.35
N LEU A 73 9.03 2.69 -24.49
CA LEU A 73 9.16 2.95 -23.05
C LEU A 73 10.20 4.05 -22.78
N LYS A 74 11.23 4.21 -23.62
CA LYS A 74 12.20 5.32 -23.50
C LYS A 74 11.63 6.69 -23.88
N THR A 75 10.35 6.78 -24.22
CA THR A 75 9.69 8.05 -24.53
C THR A 75 8.70 8.40 -23.41
N CYS A 76 8.68 9.67 -23.02
CA CYS A 76 7.78 10.22 -22.02
C CYS A 76 6.32 9.77 -22.31
N SER A 77 5.67 9.14 -21.33
CA SER A 77 4.23 8.90 -21.38
C SER A 77 3.44 9.97 -20.64
N LYS A 78 2.26 10.30 -21.17
CA LYS A 78 1.27 11.14 -20.51
C LYS A 78 0.28 10.27 -19.74
N THR A 79 0.77 9.68 -18.66
CA THR A 79 -0.04 8.87 -17.75
C THR A 79 -0.63 9.72 -16.64
N VAL A 80 -1.93 9.58 -16.41
CA VAL A 80 -2.68 10.31 -15.38
C VAL A 80 -3.18 9.31 -14.34
N TYR A 81 -2.87 9.60 -13.07
CA TYR A 81 -3.40 8.88 -11.94
C TYR A 81 -4.90 9.18 -11.73
N ILE A 82 -5.72 8.14 -11.59
CA ILE A 82 -7.16 8.29 -11.33
C ILE A 82 -7.46 7.99 -9.87
N ASP A 83 -7.26 6.74 -9.44
CA ASP A 83 -7.48 6.35 -8.04
C ASP A 83 -6.69 5.11 -7.63
N THR A 84 -6.65 4.89 -6.32
CA THR A 84 -6.10 3.68 -5.71
C THR A 84 -7.10 3.17 -4.69
N LYS A 85 -7.45 1.89 -4.83
CA LYS A 85 -8.32 1.14 -3.92
C LYS A 85 -7.53 0.00 -3.32
N TRP A 86 -8.03 -0.50 -2.20
CA TRP A 86 -7.49 -1.71 -1.59
C TRP A 86 -8.63 -2.68 -1.31
N LEU A 87 -8.31 -3.98 -1.28
CA LEU A 87 -9.21 -5.05 -0.91
C LEU A 87 -8.57 -5.86 0.21
N ASN A 88 -9.35 -6.17 1.25
CA ASN A 88 -8.95 -7.13 2.26
C ASN A 88 -9.06 -8.55 1.66
N MET A 89 -7.96 -9.29 1.66
CA MET A 89 -7.87 -10.67 1.16
C MET A 89 -7.91 -11.70 2.31
N GLY A 90 -8.09 -11.25 3.56
CA GLY A 90 -8.11 -12.09 4.74
C GLY A 90 -6.72 -12.27 5.38
N TYR A 91 -6.67 -13.08 6.42
CA TYR A 91 -5.44 -13.36 7.17
C TYR A 91 -4.56 -14.39 6.45
N ASP A 92 -3.29 -14.08 6.27
CA ASP A 92 -2.29 -14.99 5.74
C ASP A 92 -1.54 -15.68 6.89
N SER A 93 -1.75 -17.00 7.02
CA SER A 93 -1.15 -17.80 8.09
C SER A 93 0.37 -17.97 7.95
N THR A 94 0.93 -17.78 6.75
CA THR A 94 2.38 -17.94 6.50
C THR A 94 3.15 -16.77 7.10
N TYR A 95 2.64 -15.56 6.89
CA TYR A 95 3.27 -14.33 7.36
C TYR A 95 2.69 -13.80 8.67
N GLN A 96 1.63 -14.43 9.16
CA GLN A 96 0.89 -14.01 10.36
C GLN A 96 0.40 -12.56 10.28
N LYS A 97 -0.06 -12.15 9.09
CA LYS A 97 -0.44 -10.77 8.75
C LYS A 97 -1.70 -10.76 7.90
N THR A 98 -2.44 -9.66 7.94
CA THR A 98 -3.61 -9.48 7.07
C THR A 98 -3.16 -9.13 5.65
N LYS A 99 -3.63 -9.89 4.67
CA LYS A 99 -3.30 -9.66 3.27
C LYS A 99 -4.20 -8.60 2.67
N ILE A 100 -3.58 -7.62 2.02
CA ILE A 100 -4.28 -6.59 1.25
C ILE A 100 -3.82 -6.59 -0.20
N LEU A 101 -4.76 -6.36 -1.11
CA LEU A 101 -4.53 -6.20 -2.53
C LEU A 101 -4.80 -4.75 -2.92
N ILE A 102 -3.76 -4.05 -3.39
CA ILE A 102 -3.86 -2.69 -3.93
C ILE A 102 -4.23 -2.77 -5.42
N LYS A 103 -5.26 -2.01 -5.80
CA LYS A 103 -5.74 -1.84 -7.17
C LYS A 103 -5.57 -0.39 -7.58
N ILE A 104 -4.90 -0.17 -8.70
CA ILE A 104 -4.58 1.17 -9.21
C ILE A 104 -5.30 1.35 -10.54
N ARG A 105 -5.96 2.49 -10.70
CA ARG A 105 -6.52 2.93 -11.98
C ARG A 105 -5.76 4.13 -12.50
N ALA A 106 -5.40 4.06 -13.77
CA ALA A 106 -4.70 5.11 -14.48
C ALA A 106 -5.26 5.24 -15.91
N SER A 107 -5.08 6.41 -16.51
CA SER A 107 -5.34 6.61 -17.94
C SER A 107 -4.08 7.07 -18.64
N THR A 108 -3.98 6.78 -19.94
CA THR A 108 -2.91 7.31 -20.78
C THR A 108 -3.50 7.83 -22.09
N GLN A 109 -3.03 9.00 -22.52
CA GLN A 109 -3.43 9.58 -23.80
C GLN A 109 -2.64 9.01 -24.99
N ASP A 110 -1.57 8.26 -24.70
CA ASP A 110 -0.72 7.69 -25.72
C ASP A 110 -1.33 6.41 -26.29
N GLN A 111 -1.27 6.25 -27.61
CA GLN A 111 -1.62 4.98 -28.25
C GLN A 111 -0.57 3.93 -27.92
N MET A 112 -0.78 3.22 -26.81
CA MET A 112 0.06 2.13 -26.34
C MET A 112 -0.59 0.78 -26.60
N THR A 113 0.21 -0.18 -27.03
CA THR A 113 -0.18 -1.58 -27.06
C THR A 113 -0.47 -2.09 -25.65
N LYS A 114 -1.19 -3.22 -25.54
CA LYS A 114 -1.45 -3.84 -24.24
C LYS A 114 -0.16 -4.15 -23.48
N ILE A 115 0.87 -4.63 -24.18
CA ILE A 115 2.15 -5.02 -23.57
C ILE A 115 2.87 -3.80 -22.99
N GLU A 116 2.89 -2.67 -23.72
CA GLU A 116 3.51 -1.44 -23.22
C GLU A 116 2.80 -0.92 -21.98
N ARG A 117 1.46 -1.00 -21.95
CA ARG A 117 0.65 -0.67 -20.76
C ARG A 117 0.91 -1.60 -19.59
N ASP A 118 1.10 -2.90 -19.84
CA ASP A 118 1.45 -3.86 -18.80
C ASP A 118 2.85 -3.57 -18.22
N CYS A 119 3.84 -3.27 -19.07
CA CYS A 119 5.18 -2.85 -18.61
C CYS A 119 5.16 -1.58 -17.76
N LEU A 120 4.36 -0.58 -18.18
CA LEU A 120 4.18 0.65 -17.41
C LEU A 120 3.45 0.38 -16.09
N GLY A 121 2.45 -0.51 -16.10
CA GLY A 121 1.75 -0.94 -14.91
C GLY A 121 2.68 -1.63 -13.90
N ASP A 122 3.56 -2.52 -14.37
CA ASP A 122 4.57 -3.19 -13.55
C ASP A 122 5.53 -2.20 -12.90
N ARG A 123 5.91 -1.14 -13.62
CA ARG A 123 6.72 -0.05 -13.10
C ARG A 123 6.00 0.70 -11.97
N ILE A 124 4.75 1.11 -12.19
CA ILE A 124 3.94 1.78 -11.17
C ILE A 124 3.82 0.89 -9.93
N ASN A 125 3.48 -0.39 -10.12
CA ASN A 125 3.38 -1.37 -9.04
C ASN A 125 4.69 -1.56 -8.27
N TYR A 126 5.83 -1.52 -8.97
CA TYR A 126 7.14 -1.59 -8.34
C TYR A 126 7.37 -0.40 -7.40
N TYR A 127 7.13 0.84 -7.83
CA TYR A 127 7.34 2.03 -6.98
C TYR A 127 6.34 2.11 -5.83
N VAL A 128 5.09 1.67 -6.04
CA VAL A 128 4.10 1.50 -4.97
C VAL A 128 4.64 0.62 -3.86
N ARG A 129 5.12 -0.58 -4.22
CA ARG A 129 5.63 -1.55 -3.25
C ARG A 129 6.95 -1.09 -2.61
N LYS A 130 7.84 -0.49 -3.39
CA LYS A 130 9.10 0.11 -2.91
C LYS A 130 8.81 1.16 -1.83
N ASN A 131 7.93 2.11 -2.10
CA ASN A 131 7.68 3.21 -1.17
C ASN A 131 6.97 2.73 0.10
N ILE A 132 6.15 1.69 0.02
CA ILE A 132 5.60 1.04 1.22
C ILE A 132 6.74 0.43 2.04
N CYS A 133 7.62 -0.38 1.43
CA CYS A 133 8.74 -0.97 2.15
C CYS A 133 9.69 0.06 2.76
N GLU A 134 9.98 1.16 2.06
CA GLU A 134 10.82 2.25 2.58
C GLU A 134 10.14 2.98 3.76
N THR A 135 8.82 3.17 3.69
CA THR A 135 8.04 3.81 4.76
C THR A 135 8.06 2.99 6.05
N PHE A 136 7.91 1.66 5.94
CA PHE A 136 7.89 0.74 7.07
C PHE A 136 9.27 0.13 7.39
N LYS A 137 10.31 0.48 6.63
CA LYS A 137 11.68 -0.06 6.74
C LYS A 137 11.73 -1.58 6.65
N THR A 138 10.97 -2.17 5.73
CA THR A 138 10.85 -3.62 5.51
C THR A 138 11.52 -4.09 4.22
N ASP A 139 12.45 -3.31 3.67
CA ASP A 139 13.14 -3.61 2.41
C ASP A 139 13.90 -4.94 2.43
N ASN A 140 14.37 -5.36 3.61
CA ASN A 140 15.07 -6.62 3.84
C ASN A 140 14.14 -7.85 3.89
N MET A 141 12.82 -7.66 3.99
CA MET A 141 11.84 -8.74 4.12
C MET A 141 11.24 -9.18 2.78
N THR A 142 11.60 -8.50 1.70
CA THR A 142 10.99 -8.70 0.38
C THR A 142 12.03 -9.00 -0.69
N ASN A 143 11.55 -9.40 -1.87
CA ASN A 143 12.42 -9.65 -3.02
C ASN A 143 12.80 -8.34 -3.72
N ILE A 144 13.61 -8.48 -4.77
CA ILE A 144 14.06 -7.36 -5.61
C ILE A 144 12.91 -6.56 -6.26
N TYR A 145 11.69 -7.10 -6.33
CA TYR A 145 10.51 -6.43 -6.89
C TYR A 145 9.57 -5.86 -5.83
N TYR A 146 9.97 -5.96 -4.56
CA TYR A 146 9.17 -5.60 -3.39
C TYR A 146 7.83 -6.36 -3.34
N ASN A 147 7.76 -7.60 -3.86
CA ASN A 147 6.51 -8.35 -3.95
C ASN A 147 6.58 -9.71 -3.21
N PRO A 148 5.83 -9.90 -2.12
CA PRO A 148 4.93 -8.94 -1.49
C PRO A 148 5.68 -7.83 -0.73
N ALA A 149 5.04 -6.67 -0.54
CA ALA A 149 5.51 -5.62 0.35
C ALA A 149 4.96 -5.84 1.76
N PHE A 150 5.60 -5.28 2.79
CA PHE A 150 5.25 -5.53 4.18
C PHE A 150 5.05 -4.24 4.97
N SER A 151 4.19 -4.32 5.97
CA SER A 151 4.07 -3.36 7.06
C SER A 151 3.99 -4.12 8.40
N ASP A 152 3.70 -3.42 9.49
CA ASP A 152 3.64 -4.00 10.84
C ASP A 152 2.58 -5.11 10.94
N HIS A 153 1.39 -4.93 10.36
CA HIS A 153 0.29 -5.90 10.41
C HIS A 153 -0.20 -6.38 9.05
N TYR A 154 0.28 -5.80 7.94
CA TYR A 154 -0.18 -6.15 6.60
C TYR A 154 0.89 -6.78 5.71
N ILE A 155 0.44 -7.68 4.85
CA ILE A 155 1.16 -8.14 3.65
C ILE A 155 0.46 -7.57 2.43
N ILE A 156 1.20 -6.80 1.64
CA ILE A 156 0.67 -5.98 0.55
C ILE A 156 1.08 -6.56 -0.80
N THR A 157 0.09 -6.73 -1.66
CA THR A 157 0.28 -7.13 -3.06
C THR A 157 -0.42 -6.14 -3.98
N THR A 158 -0.03 -6.10 -5.24
CA THR A 158 -0.62 -5.21 -6.25
C THR A 158 -1.21 -6.04 -7.39
N SER A 159 -2.40 -5.65 -7.89
CA SER A 159 -2.91 -6.20 -9.15
C SER A 159 -2.29 -5.46 -10.34
N ASN A 160 -2.52 -5.97 -11.56
CA ASN A 160 -2.23 -5.18 -12.76
C ASN A 160 -2.99 -3.85 -12.70
N VAL A 161 -2.36 -2.80 -13.24
CA VAL A 161 -2.98 -1.47 -13.36
C VAL A 161 -4.15 -1.57 -14.33
N GLU A 162 -5.30 -1.07 -13.91
CA GLU A 162 -6.50 -1.00 -14.73
C GLU A 162 -6.48 0.32 -15.52
N TRP A 163 -6.43 0.19 -16.85
CA TRP A 163 -6.31 1.31 -17.78
C TRP A 163 -7.69 1.75 -18.27
N VAL A 164 -8.04 3.02 -18.05
CA VAL A 164 -9.31 3.65 -18.45
C VAL A 164 -9.09 4.65 -19.59
#